data_AF-A0A7J7I2D8-F1
#
_entry.id   AF-A0A7J7I2D8-F1
#
_cell.length_a   1.000
_cell.length_b   1.000
_cell.length_c   1.000
_cell.angle_alpha   90.00
_cell.angle_beta   90.00
_cell.angle_gamma   90.00
#
_symmetry.space_group_name_H-M   'P 1'
#
loop_
_entity.id
_entity.type
_entity.pdbx_description
1 polymer ?
#
loop_
_entity_poly.entity_id
_entity_poly.type
_entity_poly.pdbx_seq_one_letter_code
_entity_poly.pdbx_strand_id
1 'polypeptide(L)'
;MVDCKSAIPMLEGEENLIADAQRIVKALETKKNFTDDERKILADLGTRLSSMTKISENKDEMWLSEIEERLNVVQDKIMHWEIDQSLIWDCGSEEAYGYVKAVDETRKLIERLESLCLSRDSDENGILRRAHDVLQTAMVRLDEEFRHMLVQNRQPFEPEHVSFRSSEEDVVDENSFVSFGDDSVEDVLQRDSISRGSEEFIIDLVHQAVIPDLKCIANLMFDSNYDRECMQAYISVRKDALDDCLFILEVEKLSIEDVMKMEWGSVEFQNQKMDTGYEDLCARLSC
;
A
#
# COMPACT_ATOMS: atom_id res chain seq x y z
N MET A 1 -12.77 30.32 -9.06
CA MET A 1 -13.24 31.04 -7.86
C MET A 1 -14.05 30.05 -7.05
N VAL A 2 -13.36 29.26 -6.22
CA VAL A 2 -13.94 28.26 -5.32
C VAL A 2 -13.40 28.64 -3.95
N ASP A 3 -14.21 29.37 -3.19
CA ASP A 3 -13.87 29.70 -1.80
C ASP A 3 -14.16 28.47 -0.93
N CYS A 4 -13.09 27.90 -0.41
CA CYS A 4 -13.10 26.86 0.60
C CYS A 4 -13.80 27.38 1.86
N LYS A 5 -14.95 26.78 2.19
CA LYS A 5 -15.65 27.03 3.45
C LYS A 5 -14.92 26.26 4.56
N SER A 6 -14.15 27.02 5.32
CA SER A 6 -13.38 26.62 6.51
C SER A 6 -14.21 25.81 7.51
N ALA A 7 -13.68 24.63 7.88
CA ALA A 7 -14.08 23.87 9.05
C ALA A 7 -13.33 24.40 10.28
N ILE A 8 -13.74 25.56 10.82
CA ILE A 8 -13.22 26.07 12.10
C ILE A 8 -14.38 26.67 12.92
N PRO A 9 -15.12 25.88 13.70
CA PRO A 9 -15.92 26.44 14.80
C PRO A 9 -15.49 25.95 16.19
N MET A 10 -14.73 24.85 16.28
CA MET A 10 -14.36 24.26 17.59
C MET A 10 -13.16 24.93 18.26
N LEU A 11 -12.14 25.31 17.49
CA LEU A 11 -10.92 25.94 18.04
C LEU A 11 -11.16 27.37 18.55
N GLU A 12 -12.06 28.12 17.90
CA GLU A 12 -12.35 29.52 18.26
C GLU A 12 -13.02 29.62 19.65
N GLY A 13 -13.78 28.59 20.08
CA GLY A 13 -14.38 28.55 21.40
C GLY A 13 -13.37 28.35 22.53
N GLU A 14 -12.38 27.47 22.33
CA GLU A 14 -11.35 27.16 23.33
C GLU A 14 -10.36 28.32 23.51
N GLU A 15 -9.95 28.96 22.40
CA GLU A 15 -9.07 30.13 22.44
C GLU A 15 -9.71 31.31 23.20
N ASN A 16 -11.02 31.50 23.03
CA ASN A 16 -11.78 32.51 23.77
C ASN A 16 -11.83 32.22 25.28
N LEU A 17 -12.02 30.96 25.66
CA LEU A 17 -12.02 30.55 27.08
C LEU A 17 -10.64 30.73 27.73
N ILE A 18 -9.57 30.40 27.02
CA ILE A 18 -8.20 30.60 27.50
C ILE A 18 -7.92 32.10 27.69
N ALA A 19 -8.34 32.94 26.74
CA ALA A 19 -8.18 34.38 26.83
C ALA A 19 -8.95 34.99 28.02
N ASP A 20 -10.18 34.52 28.28
CA ASP A 20 -10.98 34.96 29.42
C ASP A 20 -10.39 34.49 30.75
N ALA A 21 -9.87 33.26 30.83
CA ALA A 21 -9.16 32.78 32.01
C ALA A 21 -7.92 33.64 32.31
N GLN A 22 -7.13 33.98 31.29
CA GLN A 22 -5.98 34.88 31.43
C GLN A 22 -6.38 36.28 31.90
N ARG A 23 -7.51 36.83 31.42
CA ARG A 23 -8.06 38.11 31.89
C ARG A 23 -8.45 38.04 33.36
N ILE A 24 -9.07 36.94 33.80
CA ILE A 24 -9.45 36.71 35.21
C ILE A 24 -8.19 36.66 36.07
N VAL A 25 -7.16 35.89 35.69
CA VAL A 25 -5.89 35.81 36.43
C VAL A 25 -5.26 37.20 36.58
N LYS A 26 -5.20 37.98 35.49
CA LYS A 26 -4.64 39.35 35.51
C LYS A 26 -5.45 40.30 36.38
N ALA A 27 -6.78 40.16 36.41
CA ALA A 27 -7.65 40.93 37.29
C ALA A 27 -7.44 40.56 38.77
N LEU A 28 -7.16 39.28 39.07
CA LEU A 28 -6.85 38.82 40.41
C LEU A 28 -5.48 39.29 40.91
N GLU A 29 -4.45 39.32 40.04
CA GLU A 29 -3.11 39.83 40.36
C GLU A 29 -3.08 41.31 40.73
N THR A 30 -3.94 42.11 40.11
CA THR A 30 -3.99 43.57 40.33
C THR A 30 -4.74 43.97 41.60
N LYS A 31 -5.52 43.05 42.21
CA LYS A 31 -6.32 43.33 43.39
C LYS A 31 -5.57 42.99 44.69
N LYS A 32 -5.14 44.01 45.42
CA LYS A 32 -4.34 43.87 46.65
C LYS A 32 -5.06 43.26 47.86
N ASN A 33 -6.39 43.41 47.98
CA ASN A 33 -7.16 42.92 49.12
C ASN A 33 -8.51 42.35 48.65
N PHE A 34 -8.82 41.12 49.06
CA PHE A 34 -10.10 40.46 48.81
C PHE A 34 -11.00 40.54 50.04
N THR A 35 -12.30 40.76 49.83
CA THR A 35 -13.31 40.59 50.90
C THR A 35 -13.47 39.11 51.26
N ASP A 36 -14.10 38.82 52.40
CA ASP A 36 -14.32 37.45 52.85
C ASP A 36 -15.20 36.65 51.85
N ASP A 37 -16.24 37.30 51.31
CA ASP A 37 -17.10 36.72 50.28
C ASP A 37 -16.35 36.39 48.98
N GLU A 38 -15.44 37.25 48.54
CA GLU A 38 -14.64 37.02 47.34
C GLU A 38 -13.66 35.85 47.53
N ARG A 39 -13.05 35.74 48.71
CA ARG A 39 -12.19 34.59 49.06
C ARG A 39 -13.01 33.30 49.09
N LYS A 40 -14.23 33.34 49.61
CA LYS A 40 -15.15 32.19 49.64
C LYS A 40 -15.52 31.74 48.23
N ILE A 41 -15.80 32.67 47.31
CA ILE A 41 -16.11 32.35 45.90
C ILE A 41 -14.90 31.74 45.19
N LEU A 42 -13.69 32.29 45.39
CA LEU A 42 -12.46 31.74 44.80
C LEU A 42 -12.15 30.35 45.37
N ALA A 43 -12.37 30.13 46.67
CA ALA A 43 -12.22 28.82 47.29
C ALA A 43 -13.23 27.81 46.73
N ASP A 44 -14.51 28.19 46.59
CA ASP A 44 -15.53 27.34 45.97
C ASP A 44 -15.17 26.99 44.53
N LEU A 45 -14.79 27.99 43.72
CA LEU A 45 -14.32 27.77 42.35
C LEU A 45 -13.11 26.83 42.31
N GLY A 46 -12.14 27.03 43.20
CA GLY A 46 -10.97 26.15 43.33
C GLY A 46 -11.35 24.72 43.67
N THR A 47 -12.29 24.50 44.60
CA THR A 47 -12.79 23.16 44.93
C THR A 47 -13.55 22.51 43.77
N ARG A 48 -14.34 23.31 43.02
CA ARG A 48 -15.07 22.83 41.84
C ARG A 48 -14.14 22.47 40.70
N LEU A 49 -13.16 23.31 40.39
CA LEU A 49 -12.14 23.03 39.38
C LEU A 49 -11.31 21.80 39.78
N SER A 50 -10.89 21.69 41.04
CA SER A 50 -10.18 20.51 41.54
C SER A 50 -11.02 19.23 41.44
N SER A 51 -12.33 19.32 41.68
CA SER A 51 -13.24 18.17 41.51
C SER A 51 -13.43 17.81 40.03
N MET A 52 -13.49 18.80 39.14
CA MET A 52 -13.57 18.58 37.69
C MET A 52 -12.33 17.91 37.12
N THR A 53 -11.13 18.34 37.54
CA THR A 53 -9.86 17.73 37.12
C THR A 53 -9.79 16.26 37.54
N LYS A 54 -10.13 15.93 38.79
CA LYS A 54 -10.15 14.54 39.28
C LYS A 54 -11.13 13.63 38.52
N ILE A 55 -12.27 14.17 38.08
CA ILE A 55 -13.24 13.41 37.28
C ILE A 55 -12.69 13.13 35.88
N SER A 56 -11.86 14.02 35.32
CA SER A 56 -11.18 13.79 34.05
C SER A 56 -10.12 12.70 34.20
N GLU A 57 -9.21 12.86 35.17
CA GLU A 57 -8.11 11.92 35.44
C GLU A 57 -8.64 10.49 35.68
N ASN A 58 -9.67 10.32 36.52
CA ASN A 58 -10.25 8.99 36.79
C ASN A 58 -10.87 8.33 35.55
N LYS A 59 -11.37 9.12 34.59
CA LYS A 59 -11.93 8.56 33.36
C LYS A 59 -10.82 8.16 32.39
N ASP A 60 -9.78 9.00 32.28
CA ASP A 60 -8.61 8.74 31.44
C ASP A 60 -7.89 7.46 31.91
N GLU A 61 -7.71 7.27 33.22
CA GLU A 61 -7.16 6.04 33.80
C GLU A 61 -8.01 4.78 33.47
N MET A 62 -9.35 4.89 33.56
CA MET A 62 -10.25 3.78 33.22
C MET A 62 -10.17 3.42 31.74
N TRP A 63 -10.13 4.41 30.84
CA TRP A 63 -10.01 4.18 29.40
C TRP A 63 -8.64 3.62 29.00
N LEU A 64 -7.56 4.06 29.65
CA LEU A 64 -6.23 3.53 29.41
C LEU A 64 -6.13 2.05 29.80
N SER A 65 -6.74 1.65 30.92
CA SER A 65 -6.81 0.24 31.31
C SER A 65 -7.55 -0.61 30.27
N GLU A 66 -8.64 -0.11 29.67
CA GLU A 66 -9.36 -0.81 28.60
C GLU A 66 -8.51 -0.93 27.33
N ILE A 67 -7.78 0.14 26.97
CA ILE A 67 -6.86 0.13 25.83
C ILE A 67 -5.72 -0.86 26.06
N GLU A 68 -5.14 -0.91 27.25
CA GLU A 68 -4.07 -1.84 27.58
C GLU A 68 -4.54 -3.30 27.53
N GLU A 69 -5.72 -3.61 28.06
CA GLU A 69 -6.29 -4.96 27.99
C GLU A 69 -6.48 -5.40 26.53
N ARG A 70 -7.04 -4.51 25.69
CA ARG A 70 -7.19 -4.79 24.26
C ARG A 70 -5.85 -4.93 23.55
N LEU A 71 -4.86 -4.11 23.91
CA LEU A 71 -3.51 -4.20 23.37
C LEU A 71 -2.88 -5.56 23.69
N ASN A 72 -3.03 -6.05 24.92
CA ASN A 72 -2.52 -7.37 25.30
C ASN A 72 -3.13 -8.48 24.45
N VAL A 73 -4.46 -8.44 24.22
CA VAL A 73 -5.15 -9.43 23.39
C VAL A 73 -4.66 -9.43 21.94
N VAL A 74 -4.49 -8.25 21.32
CA VAL A 74 -4.01 -8.19 19.93
C VAL A 74 -2.52 -8.50 19.82
N GLN A 75 -1.72 -8.10 20.82
CA GLN A 75 -0.32 -8.43 20.90
C GLN A 75 -0.12 -9.94 20.96
N ASP A 76 -0.86 -10.66 21.82
CA ASP A 76 -0.77 -12.12 21.91
C ASP A 76 -1.11 -12.79 20.58
N LYS A 77 -2.13 -12.29 19.87
CA LYS A 77 -2.51 -12.80 18.54
C LYS A 77 -1.42 -12.57 17.49
N ILE A 78 -0.80 -11.39 17.48
CA ILE A 78 0.27 -11.07 16.51
C ILE A 78 1.51 -11.90 16.84
N MET A 79 1.93 -11.89 18.10
CA MET A 79 3.15 -12.56 18.56
C MET A 79 3.05 -14.10 18.48
N HIS A 80 1.84 -14.66 18.46
CA HIS A 80 1.64 -16.08 18.20
C HIS A 80 2.23 -16.51 16.85
N TRP A 81 2.10 -15.68 15.81
CA TRP A 81 2.62 -15.94 14.46
C TRP A 81 4.12 -15.63 14.31
N GLU A 82 4.73 -14.94 15.28
CA GLU A 82 6.19 -14.83 15.34
C GLU A 82 6.84 -16.12 15.84
N ILE A 83 6.11 -16.85 16.70
CA ILE A 83 6.54 -18.18 17.19
C ILE A 83 6.20 -19.23 16.14
N ASP A 84 4.99 -19.16 15.58
CA ASP A 84 4.54 -20.04 14.51
C ASP A 84 5.02 -19.49 13.14
N GLN A 85 6.19 -19.94 12.71
CA GLN A 85 6.79 -19.51 11.43
C GLN A 85 6.03 -19.98 10.17
N SER A 86 4.85 -20.58 10.32
CA SER A 86 3.97 -20.92 9.21
C SER A 86 3.41 -19.67 8.53
N LEU A 87 3.06 -19.77 7.25
CA LEU A 87 2.57 -18.65 6.45
C LEU A 87 1.07 -18.48 6.69
N ILE A 88 0.67 -17.29 7.12
CA ILE A 88 -0.67 -17.00 7.65
C ILE A 88 -1.72 -17.24 6.56
N TRP A 89 -1.45 -16.80 5.33
CA TRP A 89 -2.37 -16.97 4.20
C TRP A 89 -2.44 -18.41 3.67
N ASP A 90 -1.45 -19.26 4.00
CA ASP A 90 -1.48 -20.70 3.69
C ASP A 90 -2.27 -21.51 4.74
N CYS A 91 -2.49 -20.95 5.93
CA CYS A 91 -3.22 -21.61 7.03
C CYS A 91 -4.74 -21.52 6.90
N GLY A 92 -5.24 -20.54 6.15
CA GLY A 92 -6.68 -20.38 5.87
C GLY A 92 -7.15 -18.93 5.87
N SER A 93 -8.34 -18.70 5.30
CA SER A 93 -8.91 -17.36 5.19
C SER A 93 -9.32 -16.77 6.55
N GLU A 94 -9.68 -17.62 7.52
CA GLU A 94 -10.08 -17.17 8.86
C GLU A 94 -8.87 -16.68 9.66
N GLU A 95 -7.73 -17.36 9.52
CA GLU A 95 -6.45 -17.02 10.12
C GLU A 95 -5.93 -15.69 9.55
N ALA A 96 -5.91 -15.57 8.22
CA ALA A 96 -5.55 -14.33 7.52
C ALA A 96 -6.43 -13.15 7.95
N TYR A 97 -7.76 -13.33 7.95
CA TYR A 97 -8.69 -12.29 8.38
C TYR A 97 -8.49 -11.92 9.86
N GLY A 98 -8.29 -12.92 10.73
CA GLY A 98 -8.03 -12.73 12.14
C GLY A 98 -6.77 -11.91 12.40
N TYR A 99 -5.70 -12.17 11.64
CA TYR A 99 -4.45 -11.45 11.72
C TYR A 99 -4.59 -9.99 11.25
N VAL A 100 -5.12 -9.77 10.03
CA VAL A 100 -5.38 -8.44 9.48
C VAL A 100 -6.20 -7.59 10.46
N LYS A 101 -7.24 -8.18 11.06
CA LYS A 101 -8.07 -7.50 12.05
C LYS A 101 -7.30 -7.12 13.32
N ALA A 102 -6.41 -7.98 13.81
CA ALA A 102 -5.58 -7.68 14.99
C ALA A 102 -4.60 -6.53 14.72
N VAL A 103 -4.03 -6.47 13.52
CA VAL A 103 -3.12 -5.39 13.11
C VAL A 103 -3.88 -4.06 12.94
N ASP A 104 -5.03 -4.06 12.26
CA ASP A 104 -5.87 -2.86 12.15
C ASP A 104 -6.38 -2.38 13.51
N GLU A 105 -6.70 -3.30 14.42
CA GLU A 105 -7.04 -2.95 15.81
C GLU A 105 -5.85 -2.32 16.54
N THR A 106 -4.63 -2.85 16.38
CA THR A 106 -3.40 -2.26 16.96
C THR A 106 -3.20 -0.83 16.46
N ARG A 107 -3.33 -0.61 15.14
CA ARG A 107 -3.25 0.73 14.53
C ARG A 107 -4.28 1.69 15.12
N LYS A 108 -5.54 1.27 15.25
CA LYS A 108 -6.62 2.07 15.88
C LYS A 108 -6.36 2.35 17.36
N LEU A 109 -5.72 1.44 18.08
CA LEU A 109 -5.32 1.67 19.48
C LEU A 109 -4.21 2.72 19.57
N ILE A 110 -3.23 2.71 18.65
CA ILE A 110 -2.20 3.74 18.55
C ILE A 110 -2.82 5.12 18.32
N GLU A 111 -3.72 5.27 17.34
CA GLU A 111 -4.40 6.55 17.07
C GLU A 111 -5.12 7.09 18.31
N ARG A 112 -5.81 6.20 19.05
CA ARG A 112 -6.48 6.55 20.30
C ARG A 112 -5.49 6.97 21.38
N LEU A 113 -4.42 6.21 21.58
CA LEU A 113 -3.37 6.53 22.54
C LEU A 113 -2.70 7.87 22.21
N GLU A 114 -2.38 8.14 20.95
CA GLU A 114 -1.78 9.40 20.51
C GLU A 114 -2.70 10.60 20.77
N SER A 115 -4.02 10.44 20.58
CA SER A 115 -5.00 11.48 20.91
C SER A 115 -5.12 11.77 22.42
N LEU A 116 -4.86 10.77 23.27
CA LEU A 116 -4.89 10.90 24.73
C LEU A 116 -3.56 11.49 25.26
N CYS A 117 -2.44 11.10 24.66
CA CYS A 117 -1.06 11.45 25.06
C CYS A 117 -0.67 12.92 24.80
N LEU A 118 -1.61 13.82 24.47
CA LEU A 118 -1.36 15.26 24.36
C LEU A 118 -1.08 15.94 25.71
N SER A 119 -1.27 15.24 26.83
CA SER A 119 -0.93 15.69 28.18
C SER A 119 0.20 14.83 28.76
N ARG A 120 1.25 15.47 29.30
CA ARG A 120 2.59 14.89 29.46
C ARG A 120 2.79 14.11 30.77
N ASP A 121 3.63 13.07 30.64
CA ASP A 121 4.52 12.48 31.64
C ASP A 121 3.91 11.50 32.68
N SER A 122 3.71 10.23 32.31
CA SER A 122 4.15 9.00 33.03
C SER A 122 3.33 7.78 32.56
N ASP A 123 3.99 6.62 32.40
CA ASP A 123 3.45 5.30 31.99
C ASP A 123 2.71 5.16 30.64
N GLU A 124 1.91 6.13 30.19
CA GLU A 124 1.20 6.12 28.89
C GLU A 124 2.15 6.01 27.69
N ASN A 125 3.33 6.64 27.80
CA ASN A 125 4.40 6.53 26.81
C ASN A 125 4.96 5.10 26.70
N GLY A 126 4.82 4.28 27.74
CA GLY A 126 5.21 2.87 27.74
C GLY A 126 4.25 2.01 26.92
N ILE A 127 2.94 2.22 27.10
CA ILE A 127 1.89 1.51 26.36
C ILE A 127 1.92 1.90 24.88
N LEU A 128 2.01 3.21 24.58
CA LEU A 128 2.09 3.70 23.21
C LEU A 128 3.33 3.15 22.49
N ARG A 129 4.50 3.17 23.14
CA ARG A 129 5.71 2.57 22.57
C ARG A 129 5.54 1.08 22.30
N ARG A 130 4.97 0.34 23.27
CA ARG A 130 4.69 -1.10 23.09
C ARG A 130 3.75 -1.34 21.91
N ALA A 131 2.71 -0.53 21.76
CA ALA A 131 1.79 -0.64 20.63
C ALA A 131 2.50 -0.41 19.29
N HIS A 132 3.38 0.60 19.21
CA HIS A 132 4.23 0.84 18.04
C HIS A 132 5.17 -0.33 17.76
N ASP A 133 5.80 -0.94 18.77
CA ASP A 133 6.67 -2.11 18.62
C ASP A 133 5.89 -3.32 18.06
N VAL A 134 4.66 -3.54 18.54
CA VAL A 134 3.76 -4.60 18.05
C VAL A 134 3.35 -4.33 16.60
N LEU A 135 3.00 -3.09 16.25
CA LEU A 135 2.66 -2.70 14.88
C LEU A 135 3.86 -2.91 13.95
N GLN A 136 5.06 -2.49 14.35
CA GLN A 136 6.27 -2.67 13.56
C GLN A 136 6.56 -4.15 13.29
N THR A 137 6.42 -5.00 14.32
CA THR A 137 6.56 -6.46 14.18
C THR A 137 5.56 -6.99 13.15
N ALA A 138 4.30 -6.58 13.27
CA ALA A 138 3.27 -7.00 12.33
C ALA A 138 3.54 -6.54 10.90
N MET A 139 4.13 -5.36 10.70
CA MET A 139 4.46 -4.83 9.36
C MET A 139 5.60 -5.62 8.71
N VAL A 140 6.61 -6.04 9.47
CA VAL A 140 7.66 -6.94 8.97
C VAL A 140 7.05 -8.27 8.53
N ARG A 141 6.13 -8.81 9.31
CA ARG A 141 5.44 -10.05 8.97
C ARG A 141 4.55 -9.92 7.73
N LEU A 142 3.77 -8.84 7.62
CA LEU A 142 2.93 -8.59 6.44
C LEU A 142 3.78 -8.41 5.17
N ASP A 143 4.95 -7.79 5.28
CA ASP A 143 5.91 -7.63 4.19
C ASP A 143 6.47 -8.99 3.70
N GLU A 144 6.71 -9.94 4.61
CA GLU A 144 7.07 -11.32 4.27
C GLU A 144 5.93 -12.08 3.57
N GLU A 145 4.73 -12.05 4.14
CA GLU A 145 3.54 -12.70 3.57
C GLU A 145 3.22 -12.13 2.17
N PHE A 146 3.30 -10.81 2.03
CA PHE A 146 3.07 -10.12 0.76
C PHE A 146 4.05 -10.58 -0.32
N ARG A 147 5.35 -10.66 0.00
CA ARG A 147 6.35 -11.20 -0.93
C ARG A 147 6.09 -12.66 -1.26
N HIS A 148 5.79 -13.49 -0.26
CA HIS A 148 5.51 -14.91 -0.46
C HIS A 148 4.33 -15.12 -1.40
N MET A 149 3.22 -14.42 -1.17
CA MET A 149 2.04 -14.47 -2.03
C MET A 149 2.38 -14.06 -3.48
N LEU A 150 3.16 -13.00 -3.66
CA LEU A 150 3.58 -12.56 -4.99
C LEU A 150 4.50 -13.58 -5.70
N VAL A 151 5.36 -14.28 -4.95
CA VAL A 151 6.29 -15.30 -5.50
C VAL A 151 5.57 -16.60 -5.82
N GLN A 152 4.74 -17.11 -4.91
CA GLN A 152 4.06 -18.39 -5.07
C GLN A 152 2.99 -18.36 -6.17
N ASN A 153 2.37 -17.19 -6.38
CA ASN A 153 1.32 -17.02 -7.38
C ASN A 153 1.84 -16.43 -8.70
N ARG A 154 3.16 -16.50 -8.95
CA ARG A 154 3.74 -16.14 -10.24
C ARG A 154 3.18 -17.04 -11.34
N GLN A 155 2.68 -16.45 -12.41
CA GLN A 155 2.32 -17.22 -13.60
C GLN A 155 3.58 -17.52 -14.44
N PRO A 156 3.75 -18.75 -14.95
CA PRO A 156 4.88 -19.10 -15.80
C PRO A 156 4.92 -18.22 -17.05
N PHE A 157 6.12 -17.79 -17.42
CA PHE A 157 6.36 -17.21 -18.74
C PHE A 157 6.45 -18.35 -19.76
N GLU A 158 5.44 -18.53 -20.61
CA GLU A 158 5.47 -19.51 -21.70
C GLU A 158 5.93 -18.85 -23.01
N PRO A 159 7.17 -19.12 -23.48
CA PRO A 159 7.68 -18.57 -24.73
C PRO A 159 6.96 -19.14 -25.97
N GLU A 160 6.12 -20.16 -25.85
CA GLU A 160 5.45 -20.79 -27.01
C GLU A 160 4.44 -19.88 -27.73
N HIS A 161 4.07 -18.75 -27.10
CA HIS A 161 3.21 -17.71 -27.67
C HIS A 161 3.98 -16.49 -28.22
N VAL A 162 5.32 -16.56 -28.33
CA VAL A 162 6.15 -15.53 -28.98
C VAL A 162 6.14 -15.74 -30.49
N SER A 163 5.10 -15.22 -31.15
CA SER A 163 5.14 -15.14 -32.60
C SER A 163 6.13 -14.04 -32.97
N PHE A 164 7.41 -14.39 -33.15
CA PHE A 164 8.41 -13.58 -33.84
C PHE A 164 7.88 -13.17 -35.22
N ARG A 165 7.09 -12.10 -35.29
CA ARG A 165 6.64 -11.50 -36.54
C ARG A 165 7.56 -10.33 -36.83
N SER A 166 8.76 -10.65 -37.30
CA SER A 166 9.36 -9.79 -38.30
C SER A 166 8.44 -9.86 -39.51
N SER A 167 7.57 -8.86 -39.69
CA SER A 167 6.86 -8.70 -40.94
C SER A 167 7.89 -8.30 -41.99
N GLU A 168 8.46 -9.29 -42.70
CA GLU A 168 9.08 -9.01 -43.99
C GLU A 168 7.97 -8.42 -44.89
N GLU A 169 8.16 -7.15 -45.24
CA GLU A 169 7.34 -6.43 -46.21
C GLU A 169 7.63 -7.03 -47.60
N ASP A 170 6.84 -8.04 -47.97
CA ASP A 170 6.94 -8.74 -49.25
C ASP A 170 6.48 -7.80 -50.39
N VAL A 171 7.45 -7.29 -51.14
CA VAL A 171 7.26 -6.46 -52.33
C VAL A 171 6.66 -7.32 -53.44
N VAL A 172 5.35 -7.20 -53.66
CA VAL A 172 4.64 -7.88 -54.75
C VAL A 172 5.08 -7.33 -56.11
N ASP A 173 5.78 -8.16 -56.87
CA ASP A 173 6.06 -7.97 -58.29
C ASP A 173 4.80 -8.32 -59.11
N GLU A 174 4.21 -7.28 -59.71
CA GLU A 174 2.98 -7.31 -60.48
C GLU A 174 3.30 -7.69 -61.93
N ASN A 175 3.12 -8.97 -62.32
CA ASN A 175 3.01 -9.30 -63.74
C ASN A 175 2.27 -10.63 -64.05
N SER A 176 1.00 -10.50 -64.44
CA SER A 176 0.38 -11.19 -65.63
C SER A 176 0.07 -12.72 -65.54
N PHE A 177 -0.92 -13.35 -66.17
CA PHE A 177 -1.79 -13.04 -67.32
C PHE A 177 -3.17 -13.74 -67.21
N VAL A 178 -4.11 -13.22 -68.01
CA VAL A 178 -5.50 -13.56 -68.27
C VAL A 178 -5.69 -14.94 -68.96
N SER A 179 -6.76 -15.68 -68.63
CA SER A 179 -7.43 -16.56 -69.60
C SER A 179 -8.93 -16.69 -69.29
N PHE A 180 -9.74 -16.44 -70.33
CA PHE A 180 -11.20 -16.43 -70.34
C PHE A 180 -11.82 -17.85 -70.32
N GLY A 181 -12.95 -18.00 -69.64
CA GLY A 181 -13.83 -19.17 -69.70
C GLY A 181 -15.10 -18.95 -68.87
N ASP A 182 -16.23 -18.98 -69.56
CA ASP A 182 -17.57 -18.49 -69.22
C ASP A 182 -18.41 -19.41 -68.29
N ASP A 183 -19.31 -18.77 -67.55
CA ASP A 183 -20.51 -19.22 -66.81
C ASP A 183 -20.46 -20.46 -65.87
N SER A 184 -20.56 -20.23 -64.55
CA SER A 184 -21.80 -20.47 -63.78
C SER A 184 -21.64 -20.24 -62.26
N VAL A 185 -22.56 -19.43 -61.72
CA VAL A 185 -23.16 -19.40 -60.37
C VAL A 185 -22.33 -19.13 -59.10
N GLU A 186 -23.00 -18.37 -58.23
CA GLU A 186 -22.72 -17.97 -56.84
C GLU A 186 -21.71 -16.83 -56.57
N ASP A 187 -22.36 -15.74 -56.15
CA ASP A 187 -21.91 -14.49 -55.56
C ASP A 187 -21.35 -14.68 -54.13
N VAL A 188 -20.56 -13.68 -53.72
CA VAL A 188 -20.09 -13.37 -52.36
C VAL A 188 -18.89 -14.15 -51.79
N LEU A 189 -17.72 -13.60 -52.15
CA LEU A 189 -16.54 -13.37 -51.30
C LEU A 189 -16.78 -13.51 -49.78
N GLN A 190 -16.18 -14.51 -49.14
CA GLN A 190 -15.52 -14.27 -47.85
C GLN A 190 -14.44 -15.31 -47.59
N ARG A 191 -13.24 -14.92 -48.04
CA ARG A 191 -11.95 -15.35 -47.52
C ARG A 191 -12.06 -15.27 -46.00
N ASP A 192 -12.10 -16.41 -45.32
CA ASP A 192 -11.93 -16.49 -43.86
C ASP A 192 -10.47 -16.12 -43.56
N SER A 193 -10.18 -14.84 -43.73
CA SER A 193 -9.19 -14.15 -42.93
C SER A 193 -9.70 -14.32 -41.51
N ILE A 194 -9.24 -15.36 -40.81
CA ILE A 194 -9.09 -15.28 -39.37
C ILE A 194 -8.16 -14.09 -39.19
N SER A 195 -8.78 -12.92 -39.04
CA SER A 195 -8.23 -11.80 -38.34
C SER A 195 -7.78 -12.41 -37.03
N ARG A 196 -6.50 -12.80 -36.97
CA ARG A 196 -5.74 -12.86 -35.73
C ARG A 196 -5.75 -11.41 -35.28
N GLY A 197 -6.88 -11.00 -34.71
CA GLY A 197 -6.91 -9.87 -33.81
C GLY A 197 -5.76 -10.12 -32.88
N SER A 198 -4.82 -9.18 -32.88
CA SER A 198 -3.80 -9.08 -31.85
C SER A 198 -4.56 -8.98 -30.54
N GLU A 199 -4.94 -10.12 -29.98
CA GLU A 199 -5.46 -10.20 -28.64
C GLU A 199 -4.24 -9.85 -27.81
N GLU A 200 -4.25 -8.62 -27.31
CA GLU A 200 -3.23 -8.06 -26.44
C GLU A 200 -3.22 -8.95 -25.19
N PHE A 201 -2.41 -10.01 -25.24
CA PHE A 201 -2.26 -10.95 -24.14
C PHE A 201 -1.51 -10.23 -23.02
N ILE A 202 -2.25 -9.51 -22.18
CA ILE A 202 -1.75 -8.97 -20.92
C ILE A 202 -1.40 -10.17 -20.05
N ILE A 203 -0.11 -10.37 -19.79
CA ILE A 203 0.34 -11.41 -18.88
C ILE A 203 0.11 -10.86 -17.47
N ASP A 204 -0.91 -11.36 -16.79
CA ASP A 204 -1.03 -11.15 -15.35
C ASP A 204 0.04 -11.99 -14.66
N LEU A 205 1.16 -11.35 -14.33
CA LEU A 205 2.30 -11.99 -13.68
C LEU A 205 1.95 -12.54 -12.28
N VAL A 206 0.73 -12.32 -11.78
CA VAL A 206 0.20 -12.92 -10.54
C VAL A 206 -1.17 -13.53 -10.79
N HIS A 207 -1.46 -14.66 -10.17
CA HIS A 207 -2.78 -15.28 -10.27
C HIS A 207 -3.90 -14.37 -9.72
N GLN A 208 -4.93 -14.08 -10.52
CA GLN A 208 -6.01 -13.16 -10.15
C GLN A 208 -6.71 -13.47 -8.82
N ALA A 209 -6.78 -14.74 -8.43
CA ALA A 209 -7.42 -15.16 -7.18
C ALA A 209 -6.78 -14.56 -5.92
N VAL A 210 -5.49 -14.20 -5.94
CA VAL A 210 -4.79 -13.64 -4.77
C VAL A 210 -4.75 -12.12 -4.73
N ILE A 211 -5.23 -11.45 -5.79
CA ILE A 211 -5.27 -9.99 -5.87
C ILE A 211 -6.09 -9.33 -4.74
N PRO A 212 -7.25 -9.87 -4.31
CA PRO A 212 -7.99 -9.31 -3.18
C PRO A 212 -7.18 -9.30 -1.88
N ASP A 213 -6.45 -10.39 -1.61
CA ASP A 213 -5.63 -10.54 -0.41
C ASP A 213 -4.39 -9.63 -0.46
N LEU A 214 -3.71 -9.56 -1.62
CA LEU A 214 -2.61 -8.61 -1.83
C LEU A 214 -3.06 -7.16 -1.64
N LYS A 215 -4.24 -6.79 -2.13
CA LYS A 215 -4.83 -5.45 -1.91
C LYS A 215 -5.15 -5.22 -0.44
N CYS A 216 -5.66 -6.24 0.26
CA CYS A 216 -5.95 -6.16 1.69
C CYS A 216 -4.68 -5.84 2.49
N ILE A 217 -3.60 -6.59 2.25
CA ILE A 217 -2.31 -6.36 2.90
C ILE A 217 -1.75 -4.98 2.54
N ALA A 218 -1.73 -4.62 1.25
CA ALA A 218 -1.18 -3.35 0.79
C ALA A 218 -1.91 -2.14 1.41
N ASN A 219 -3.24 -2.15 1.41
CA ASN A 219 -4.03 -1.08 2.02
C ASN A 219 -3.73 -0.97 3.53
N LEU A 220 -3.65 -2.10 4.24
CA LEU A 220 -3.33 -2.09 5.67
C LEU A 220 -1.93 -1.52 5.95
N MET A 221 -0.93 -1.87 5.13
CA MET A 221 0.41 -1.31 5.25
C MET A 221 0.41 0.19 4.95
N PHE A 222 -0.36 0.65 3.96
CA PHE A 222 -0.46 2.05 3.59
C PHE A 222 -1.13 2.88 4.70
N ASP A 223 -2.25 2.39 5.23
CA ASP A 223 -2.95 3.00 6.35
C ASP A 223 -2.09 3.05 7.63
N SER A 224 -1.07 2.19 7.72
CA SER A 224 -0.10 2.16 8.82
C SER A 224 1.16 2.99 8.57
N ASN A 225 1.26 3.71 7.44
CA ASN A 225 2.44 4.47 6.99
C ASN A 225 3.68 3.62 6.62
N TYR A 226 3.47 2.41 6.10
CA TYR A 226 4.50 1.50 5.56
C TYR A 226 4.36 1.33 4.05
N ASP A 227 3.91 2.39 3.36
CA ASP A 227 3.70 2.39 1.90
C ASP A 227 5.02 2.13 1.15
N ARG A 228 6.13 2.70 1.63
CA ARG A 228 7.45 2.52 1.01
C ARG A 228 7.93 1.08 1.07
N GLU A 229 7.79 0.43 2.21
CA GLU A 229 8.20 -0.96 2.44
C GLU A 229 7.38 -1.90 1.55
N CYS A 230 6.05 -1.71 1.51
CA CYS A 230 5.15 -2.47 0.64
C CYS A 230 5.48 -2.27 -0.85
N MET A 231 5.69 -1.03 -1.31
CA MET A 231 6.09 -0.74 -2.69
C MET A 231 7.44 -1.37 -3.03
N GLN A 232 8.42 -1.28 -2.12
CA GLN A 232 9.74 -1.86 -2.33
C GLN A 232 9.69 -3.39 -2.44
N ALA A 233 8.87 -4.04 -1.61
CA ALA A 233 8.63 -5.48 -1.69
C ALA A 233 8.01 -5.88 -3.04
N TYR A 234 6.98 -5.15 -3.48
CA TYR A 234 6.37 -5.37 -4.79
C TYR A 234 7.38 -5.23 -5.93
N ILE A 235 8.10 -4.10 -5.96
CA ILE A 235 9.08 -3.79 -7.01
C ILE A 235 10.19 -4.84 -7.04
N SER A 236 10.70 -5.26 -5.87
CA SER A 236 11.74 -6.29 -5.78
C SER A 236 11.26 -7.60 -6.41
N VAL A 237 10.10 -8.10 -5.99
CA VAL A 237 9.57 -9.39 -6.49
C VAL A 237 9.26 -9.33 -7.98
N ARG A 238 8.74 -8.20 -8.48
CA ARG A 238 8.46 -8.01 -9.91
C ARG A 238 9.72 -7.89 -10.75
N LYS A 239 10.75 -7.21 -10.23
CA LYS A 239 12.04 -7.10 -10.90
C LYS A 239 12.71 -8.47 -11.04
N ASP A 240 12.66 -9.29 -9.99
CA ASP A 240 13.20 -10.65 -10.04
C ASP A 240 12.45 -11.49 -11.09
N ALA A 241 11.12 -11.40 -11.15
CA ALA A 241 10.33 -12.08 -12.17
C ALA A 241 10.65 -11.60 -13.60
N LEU A 242 10.89 -10.30 -13.78
CA LEU A 242 11.32 -9.74 -15.06
C LEU A 242 12.71 -10.24 -15.46
N ASP A 243 13.65 -10.29 -14.52
CA ASP A 243 14.99 -10.82 -14.76
C ASP A 243 14.92 -12.31 -15.17
N ASP A 244 14.03 -13.11 -14.58
CA ASP A 244 13.76 -14.49 -14.98
C ASP A 244 13.21 -14.56 -16.42
N CYS A 245 12.25 -13.69 -16.80
CA CYS A 245 11.72 -13.63 -18.17
C CYS A 245 12.79 -13.26 -19.19
N LEU A 246 13.61 -12.26 -18.90
CA LEU A 246 14.72 -11.84 -19.77
C LEU A 246 15.75 -12.96 -19.94
N PHE A 247 16.00 -13.73 -18.88
CA PHE A 247 16.84 -14.92 -18.94
C PHE A 247 16.26 -15.99 -19.88
N ILE A 248 14.95 -16.27 -19.80
CA ILE A 248 14.27 -17.23 -20.70
C ILE A 248 14.31 -16.76 -22.16
N LEU A 249 14.15 -15.46 -22.39
CA LEU A 249 14.27 -14.84 -23.71
C LEU A 249 15.72 -14.78 -24.24
N GLU A 250 16.70 -15.25 -23.45
CA GLU A 250 18.13 -15.20 -23.74
C GLU A 250 18.60 -13.78 -24.13
N VAL A 251 17.98 -12.75 -23.55
CA VAL A 251 18.40 -11.36 -23.72
C VAL A 251 19.61 -11.15 -22.82
N GLU A 252 20.78 -11.09 -23.43
CA GLU A 252 22.05 -11.03 -22.72
C GLU A 252 22.25 -9.62 -22.11
N LYS A 253 22.50 -9.55 -20.79
CA LYS A 253 22.93 -8.30 -20.14
C LYS A 253 24.38 -8.01 -20.54
N LEU A 254 24.56 -7.35 -21.68
CA LEU A 254 25.86 -6.93 -22.16
C LEU A 254 26.31 -5.64 -21.46
N SER A 255 27.55 -5.61 -20.96
CA SER A 255 28.14 -4.36 -20.49
C SER A 255 28.59 -3.51 -21.68
N ILE A 256 28.76 -2.20 -21.48
CA ILE A 256 29.29 -1.29 -22.51
C ILE A 256 30.63 -1.82 -23.06
N GLU A 257 31.46 -2.39 -22.20
CA GLU A 257 32.76 -2.94 -22.54
C GLU A 257 32.66 -4.21 -23.40
N ASP A 258 31.61 -5.01 -23.22
CA ASP A 258 31.35 -6.22 -24.02
C ASP A 258 30.82 -5.85 -25.41
N VAL A 259 29.90 -4.87 -25.47
CA VAL A 259 29.39 -4.33 -26.74
C VAL A 259 30.53 -3.73 -27.57
N MET A 260 31.46 -3.02 -26.93
CA MET A 260 32.62 -2.42 -27.62
C MET A 260 33.62 -3.44 -28.17
N LYS A 261 33.63 -4.67 -27.65
CA LYS A 261 34.52 -5.76 -28.10
C LYS A 261 33.85 -6.68 -29.12
N MET A 262 32.55 -6.54 -29.33
CA MET A 262 31.76 -7.37 -30.23
C MET A 262 31.95 -6.95 -31.69
N GLU A 263 31.77 -7.90 -32.61
CA GLU A 263 31.75 -7.62 -34.04
C GLU A 263 30.41 -6.97 -34.43
N TRP A 264 30.42 -6.05 -35.39
CA TRP A 264 29.26 -5.22 -35.75
C TRP A 264 27.99 -6.05 -36.05
N GLY A 265 28.12 -7.17 -36.76
CA GLY A 265 26.98 -8.05 -37.06
C GLY A 265 26.38 -8.75 -35.82
N SER A 266 27.18 -8.97 -34.77
CA SER A 266 26.67 -9.47 -33.49
C SER A 266 25.96 -8.39 -32.69
N VAL A 267 26.40 -7.13 -32.79
CA VAL A 267 25.72 -5.98 -32.16
C VAL A 267 24.36 -5.75 -32.82
N GLU A 268 24.26 -5.80 -34.15
CA GLU A 268 22.98 -5.66 -34.86
C GLU A 268 22.01 -6.79 -34.50
N PHE A 269 22.48 -8.04 -34.44
CA PHE A 269 21.65 -9.16 -34.01
C PHE A 269 21.14 -9.02 -32.57
N GLN A 270 22.00 -8.57 -31.64
CA GLN A 270 21.60 -8.33 -30.25
C GLN A 270 20.64 -7.15 -30.12
N ASN A 271 20.83 -6.06 -30.86
CA ASN A 271 19.89 -4.93 -30.90
C ASN A 271 18.51 -5.39 -31.40
N GLN A 272 18.47 -6.18 -32.48
CA GLN A 272 17.21 -6.69 -33.01
C GLN A 272 16.51 -7.64 -32.02
N LYS A 273 17.27 -8.52 -31.36
CA LYS A 273 16.75 -9.42 -30.31
C LYS A 273 16.22 -8.63 -29.10
N MET A 274 16.93 -7.57 -28.71
CA MET A 274 16.59 -6.70 -27.60
C MET A 274 15.33 -5.87 -27.91
N ASP A 275 15.26 -5.24 -29.08
CA ASP A 275 14.08 -4.48 -29.52
C ASP A 275 12.83 -5.37 -29.56
N THR A 276 12.95 -6.57 -30.11
CA THR A 276 11.82 -7.54 -30.16
C THR A 276 11.41 -7.98 -28.75
N GLY A 277 12.37 -8.27 -27.87
CA GLY A 277 12.11 -8.67 -26.48
C GLY A 277 11.48 -7.55 -25.65
N TYR A 278 11.91 -6.29 -25.83
CA TYR A 278 11.34 -5.14 -25.15
C TYR A 278 9.96 -4.76 -25.66
N GLU A 279 9.70 -4.85 -26.97
CA GLU A 279 8.36 -4.63 -27.51
C GLU A 279 7.37 -5.68 -26.99
N ASP A 280 7.77 -6.95 -26.94
CA ASP A 280 6.96 -8.03 -26.37
C ASP A 280 6.72 -7.85 -24.86
N LEU A 281 7.73 -7.37 -24.11
CA LEU A 281 7.58 -7.05 -22.69
C LEU A 281 6.67 -5.83 -22.47
N CYS A 282 6.88 -4.74 -23.22
CA CYS A 282 6.11 -3.50 -23.08
C CYS A 282 4.66 -3.63 -23.53
N ALA A 283 4.38 -4.34 -24.62
CA ALA A 283 3.02 -4.60 -25.09
C ALA A 283 2.20 -5.47 -24.12
N ARG A 284 2.86 -6.18 -23.20
CA ARG A 284 2.23 -7.16 -22.30
C ARG A 284 2.30 -6.81 -20.81
N LEU A 285 3.07 -5.79 -20.43
CA LEU A 285 3.20 -5.25 -19.07
C LEU A 285 2.36 -3.99 -18.81
N SER A 286 1.61 -3.49 -19.80
CA SER A 286 0.67 -2.39 -19.56
C SER A 286 -0.53 -2.90 -18.76
N CYS A 287 -0.58 -2.53 -17.47
CA CYS A 287 -1.74 -2.72 -16.59
C CYS A 287 -3.01 -2.06 -17.13
#